data_AF-H0STX1-F1
#
_entry.id   AF-H0STX1-F1
#
_cell.length_a   1.000
_cell.length_b   1.000
_cell.length_c   1.000
_cell.angle_alpha   90.00
_cell.angle_beta   90.00
_cell.angle_gamma   90.00
#
_symmetry.space_group_name_H-M   'P 1'
#
loop_
_entity.id
_entity.type
_entity.pdbx_description
1 polymer ?
#
loop_
_entity_poly.entity_id
_entity_poly.type
_entity_poly.pdbx_seq_one_letter_code
_entity_poly.pdbx_strand_id
1 'polypeptide(L)'
;MTKDKPVWISTRETLRFLKPIHNSDYLTQRFICKRAYAGLLRARAECFLVDEKKESRDEEIPKEFWWAEGEAALTQDWATGDFETYIKQGFVRLQAFGVSFAWEDFEPWIPNSVPIADEVGASLPKGGRPPADWWDDLWIEMCRQLYGGHLIPDRQGDIEKAMLSWLATRGENPSTSTIRERARKLWHAIKPGEK
;
A
#
# COMPACT_ATOMS: atom_id res chain seq x y z
N MET A 1 11.19 -38.29 2.97
CA MET A 1 10.47 -37.14 2.37
C MET A 1 11.15 -35.89 2.87
N THR A 2 12.12 -35.38 2.12
CA THR A 2 12.75 -34.09 2.38
C THR A 2 11.66 -33.04 2.17
N LYS A 3 11.14 -32.43 3.24
CA LYS A 3 10.39 -31.18 3.10
C LYS A 3 11.38 -30.17 2.55
N ASP A 4 11.22 -29.77 1.29
CA ASP A 4 12.00 -28.66 0.75
C ASP A 4 11.84 -27.46 1.68
N LYS A 5 12.95 -26.74 1.88
CA LYS A 5 12.94 -25.53 2.71
C LYS A 5 12.01 -24.50 2.05
N PRO A 6 11.19 -23.78 2.83
CA PRO A 6 10.32 -22.76 2.28
C PRO A 6 11.15 -21.71 1.53
N VAL A 7 10.66 -21.32 0.35
CA VAL A 7 11.29 -20.27 -0.46
C VAL A 7 10.87 -18.92 0.10
N TRP A 8 11.85 -18.07 0.39
CA TRP A 8 11.61 -16.73 0.93
C TRP A 8 11.86 -15.68 -0.15
N ILE A 9 10.92 -14.77 -0.35
CA ILE A 9 11.01 -13.65 -1.30
C ILE A 9 11.12 -12.32 -0.58
N SER A 10 11.89 -11.40 -1.15
CA SER A 10 12.08 -10.07 -0.55
C SER A 10 10.79 -9.24 -0.59
N THR A 11 10.68 -8.26 0.31
CA THR A 11 9.61 -7.24 0.28
C THR A 11 9.51 -6.54 -1.07
N ARG A 12 10.64 -6.19 -1.68
CA ARG A 12 10.71 -5.56 -3.00
C ARG A 12 10.13 -6.42 -4.12
N GLU A 13 10.43 -7.71 -4.13
CA GLU A 13 9.87 -8.65 -5.10
C GLU A 13 8.38 -8.86 -4.89
N THR A 14 7.96 -8.97 -3.62
CA THR A 14 6.55 -9.08 -3.22
C THR A 14 5.73 -7.90 -3.77
N LEU A 15 6.23 -6.68 -3.59
CA LEU A 15 5.61 -5.48 -4.17
C LEU A 15 5.57 -5.55 -5.70
N ARG A 16 6.67 -5.97 -6.35
CA ARG A 16 6.73 -6.08 -7.81
C ARG A 16 5.65 -7.01 -8.37
N PHE A 17 5.37 -8.11 -7.70
CA PHE A 17 4.36 -9.10 -8.14
C PHE A 17 2.92 -8.65 -7.88
N LEU A 18 2.65 -7.96 -6.77
CA LEU A 18 1.29 -7.53 -6.42
C LEU A 18 0.91 -6.13 -6.94
N LYS A 19 1.88 -5.28 -7.27
CA LYS A 19 1.62 -3.94 -7.80
C LYS A 19 0.71 -3.95 -9.04
N PRO A 20 0.82 -4.89 -10.00
CA PRO A 20 -0.11 -5.01 -11.12
C PRO A 20 -1.56 -5.37 -10.72
N ILE A 21 -1.78 -5.92 -9.53
CA ILE A 21 -3.11 -6.35 -9.04
C ILE A 21 -3.81 -5.20 -8.33
N HIS A 22 -3.07 -4.45 -7.49
CA HIS A 22 -3.64 -3.40 -6.65
C HIS A 22 -3.45 -1.99 -7.19
N ASN A 23 -2.63 -1.80 -8.23
CA ASN A 23 -2.34 -0.52 -8.89
C ASN A 23 -1.87 0.62 -7.95
N SER A 24 -1.47 0.30 -6.71
CA SER A 24 -1.03 1.26 -5.69
C SER A 24 -0.08 0.57 -4.73
N ASP A 25 1.07 1.23 -4.45
CA ASP A 25 2.04 0.73 -3.48
C ASP A 25 1.40 0.67 -2.09
N TYR A 26 0.67 1.71 -1.69
CA TYR A 26 -0.02 1.75 -0.41
C TYR A 26 -1.01 0.59 -0.22
N LEU A 27 -1.90 0.35 -1.21
CA LEU A 27 -2.86 -0.75 -1.12
C LEU A 27 -2.17 -2.12 -1.09
N THR A 28 -1.08 -2.26 -1.84
CA THR A 28 -0.27 -3.49 -1.85
C THR A 28 0.39 -3.74 -0.49
N GLN A 29 1.03 -2.73 0.08
CA GLN A 29 1.69 -2.80 1.39
C GLN A 29 0.67 -3.15 2.48
N ARG A 30 -0.47 -2.46 2.49
CA ARG A 30 -1.56 -2.71 3.43
C ARG A 30 -2.14 -4.12 3.26
N PHE A 31 -2.30 -4.60 2.02
CA PHE A 31 -2.75 -5.96 1.75
C PHE A 31 -1.81 -7.00 2.37
N ILE A 32 -0.50 -6.85 2.15
CA ILE A 32 0.53 -7.74 2.68
C ILE A 32 0.50 -7.73 4.21
N CYS A 33 0.53 -6.55 4.85
CA CYS A 33 0.53 -6.43 6.31
C CYS A 33 -0.74 -7.02 6.94
N LYS A 34 -1.91 -6.85 6.32
CA LYS A 34 -3.17 -7.48 6.79
C LYS A 34 -3.11 -8.99 6.78
N ARG A 35 -2.51 -9.59 5.74
CA ARG A 35 -2.37 -11.05 5.66
C ARG A 35 -1.35 -11.58 6.63
N ALA A 36 -0.26 -10.85 6.86
CA ALA A 36 0.72 -11.20 7.89
C ALA A 36 0.10 -11.17 9.29
N TYR A 37 -0.68 -10.14 9.62
CA TYR A 37 -1.40 -10.08 10.90
C TYR A 37 -2.44 -11.18 11.08
N ALA A 38 -3.17 -11.51 10.02
CA ALA A 38 -4.14 -12.60 10.01
C ALA A 38 -3.50 -14.00 10.14
N GLY A 39 -2.15 -14.10 10.10
CA GLY A 39 -1.44 -15.38 10.10
C GLY A 39 -1.57 -16.14 8.78
N LEU A 40 -1.91 -15.45 7.69
CA LEU A 40 -2.06 -16.00 6.34
C LEU A 40 -0.80 -15.82 5.50
N LEU A 41 0.14 -14.99 5.95
CA LEU A 41 1.43 -14.75 5.30
C LEU A 41 2.54 -14.84 6.34
N ARG A 42 3.38 -15.87 6.25
CA ARG A 42 4.57 -15.95 7.09
C ARG A 42 5.61 -14.94 6.62
N ALA A 43 6.22 -14.28 7.60
CA ALA A 43 7.30 -13.33 7.39
C ALA A 43 8.51 -13.76 8.21
N ARG A 44 9.71 -13.50 7.70
CA ARG A 44 10.99 -13.78 8.36
C ARG A 44 11.86 -12.54 8.28
N ALA A 45 12.59 -12.24 9.35
CA ALA A 45 13.60 -11.19 9.35
C ALA A 45 15.01 -11.79 9.35
N GLU A 46 15.96 -11.15 8.68
CA GLU A 46 17.38 -11.45 8.86
C GLU A 46 17.83 -11.10 10.27
N CYS A 47 17.30 -9.99 10.82
CA CYS A 47 17.52 -9.55 12.18
C CYS A 47 16.22 -9.02 12.79
N PHE A 48 15.84 -9.56 13.95
CA PHE A 48 14.67 -9.14 14.71
C PHE A 48 15.12 -8.67 16.10
N LEU A 49 14.79 -7.42 16.46
CA LEU A 49 15.15 -6.81 17.73
C LEU A 49 13.90 -6.55 18.58
N VAL A 50 14.00 -6.89 19.87
CA VAL A 50 13.05 -6.48 20.91
C VAL A 50 13.77 -5.56 21.90
N ASP A 51 13.28 -4.33 22.03
CA ASP A 51 13.86 -3.27 22.89
C ASP A 51 15.39 -3.12 22.72
N GLU A 52 15.87 -3.22 21.49
CA GLU A 52 17.29 -3.10 21.09
C GLU A 52 18.26 -4.10 21.76
N LYS A 53 17.73 -5.08 22.51
CA LYS A 53 18.54 -5.94 23.39
C LYS A 53 18.46 -7.41 23.02
N LYS A 54 17.29 -7.87 22.56
CA LYS A 54 17.11 -9.27 22.18
C LYS A 54 17.12 -9.37 20.66
N GLU A 55 18.25 -9.82 20.13
CA GLU A 55 18.45 -10.10 18.71
C GLU A 55 18.17 -11.57 18.43
N SER A 56 17.30 -11.80 17.47
CA SER A 56 17.10 -13.10 16.81
C SER A 56 17.46 -12.96 15.34
N ARG A 57 18.07 -13.99 14.77
CA ARG A 57 18.44 -14.03 13.34
C ARG A 57 17.68 -15.13 12.61
N ASP A 58 17.29 -14.82 11.38
CA ASP A 58 16.56 -15.74 10.49
C ASP A 58 15.30 -16.35 11.13
N GLU A 59 14.65 -15.61 12.05
CA GLU A 59 13.47 -16.07 12.79
C GLU A 59 12.19 -15.56 12.14
N GLU A 60 11.13 -16.38 12.22
CA GLU A 60 9.80 -15.96 11.80
C GLU A 60 9.30 -14.82 12.69
N ILE A 61 8.78 -13.78 12.05
CA ILE A 61 8.25 -12.59 12.71
C ILE A 61 6.85 -12.94 13.25
N PRO A 62 6.58 -12.78 14.56
CA PRO A 62 5.27 -13.02 15.12
C PRO A 62 4.18 -12.19 14.44
N LYS A 63 2.98 -12.75 14.26
CA LYS A 63 1.87 -12.03 13.62
C LYS A 63 1.53 -10.72 14.34
N GLU A 64 1.69 -10.67 15.66
CA GLU A 64 1.44 -9.49 16.51
C GLU A 64 2.33 -8.29 16.16
N PHE A 65 3.47 -8.51 15.50
CA PHE A 65 4.28 -7.44 14.93
C PHE A 65 3.50 -6.62 13.89
N TRP A 66 2.61 -7.27 13.15
CA TRP A 66 1.85 -6.67 12.05
C TRP A 66 0.51 -6.06 12.50
N TRP A 67 0.28 -5.87 13.80
CA TRP A 67 -0.99 -5.41 14.38
C TRP A 67 -1.55 -4.12 13.77
N ALA A 68 -0.67 -3.24 13.28
CA ALA A 68 -1.03 -1.98 12.67
C ALA A 68 -1.50 -2.12 11.21
N GLU A 69 -1.50 -3.33 10.63
CA GLU A 69 -2.06 -3.64 9.31
C GLU A 69 -1.54 -2.78 8.15
N GLY A 70 -0.33 -2.21 8.28
CA GLY A 70 0.27 -1.31 7.28
C GLY A 70 -0.15 0.15 7.41
N GLU A 71 -0.82 0.51 8.50
CA GLU A 71 -1.23 1.87 8.84
C GLU A 71 -0.13 2.64 9.60
N ALA A 72 -0.46 3.85 10.07
CA ALA A 72 0.49 4.82 10.64
C ALA A 72 1.34 4.33 11.83
N ALA A 73 0.92 3.27 12.54
CA ALA A 73 1.67 2.70 13.68
C ALA A 73 2.72 1.64 13.27
N LEU A 74 2.92 1.44 11.97
CA LEU A 74 4.00 0.63 11.40
C LEU A 74 4.85 1.53 10.51
N THR A 75 6.10 1.76 10.92
CA THR A 75 7.11 2.36 10.04
C THR A 75 7.57 1.29 9.07
N GLN A 76 7.60 1.63 7.78
CA GLN A 76 7.77 0.67 6.69
C GLN A 76 8.79 1.18 5.67
N ASP A 77 9.93 0.53 5.58
CA ASP A 77 10.88 0.67 4.47
C ASP A 77 10.85 -0.61 3.62
N TRP A 78 10.03 -0.59 2.58
CA TRP A 78 9.89 -1.73 1.67
C TRP A 78 11.07 -1.92 0.73
N ALA A 79 11.96 -0.92 0.59
CA ALA A 79 13.11 -1.02 -0.30
C ALA A 79 14.22 -1.89 0.31
N THR A 80 14.45 -1.74 1.62
CA THR A 80 15.39 -2.56 2.40
C THR A 80 14.71 -3.73 3.12
N GLY A 81 13.39 -3.66 3.28
CA GLY A 81 12.63 -4.63 4.05
C GLY A 81 12.72 -4.38 5.55
N ASP A 82 12.85 -3.12 5.96
CA ASP A 82 12.98 -2.75 7.36
C ASP A 82 11.65 -2.23 7.91
N PHE A 83 11.26 -2.74 9.08
CA PHE A 83 9.98 -2.43 9.70
C PHE A 83 10.17 -2.14 11.17
N GLU A 84 9.38 -1.21 11.70
CA GLU A 84 9.37 -0.88 13.11
C GLU A 84 7.94 -0.64 13.61
N THR A 85 7.65 -1.15 14.80
CA THR A 85 6.40 -0.89 15.50
C THR A 85 6.59 -0.86 17.02
N TYR A 86 5.56 -0.39 17.70
CA TYR A 86 5.48 -0.38 19.15
C TYR A 86 4.27 -1.19 19.61
N ILE A 87 4.50 -2.18 20.48
CA ILE A 87 3.44 -3.00 21.07
C ILE A 87 3.28 -2.67 22.57
N LYS A 88 2.29 -3.30 23.21
CA LYS A 88 1.95 -3.07 24.62
C LYS A 88 1.80 -1.58 24.93
N GLN A 89 0.91 -0.88 24.22
CA GLN A 89 0.65 0.56 24.42
C GLN A 89 1.90 1.46 24.32
N GLY A 90 2.90 1.08 23.52
CA GLY A 90 4.11 1.88 23.32
C GLY A 90 5.31 1.45 24.16
N PHE A 91 5.15 0.51 25.09
CA PHE A 91 6.22 0.15 26.03
C PHE A 91 7.30 -0.77 25.46
N VAL A 92 7.03 -1.45 24.34
CA VAL A 92 7.99 -2.38 23.73
C VAL A 92 8.17 -2.03 22.26
N ARG A 93 9.40 -1.71 21.87
CA ARG A 93 9.79 -1.42 20.49
C ARG A 93 10.23 -2.72 19.81
N LEU A 94 9.66 -2.99 18.64
CA LEU A 94 10.02 -4.12 17.79
C LEU A 94 10.60 -3.61 16.48
N GLN A 95 11.72 -4.18 16.06
CA GLN A 95 12.35 -3.85 14.78
C GLN A 95 12.64 -5.14 14.01
N ALA A 96 12.34 -5.16 12.72
CA ALA A 96 12.61 -6.28 11.83
C ALA A 96 13.36 -5.77 10.61
N PHE A 97 14.54 -6.33 10.33
CA PHE A 97 15.40 -5.93 9.22
C PHE A 97 15.50 -7.04 8.17
N GLY A 98 15.57 -6.65 6.90
CA GLY A 98 15.70 -7.59 5.78
C GLY A 98 14.51 -8.55 5.67
N VAL A 99 13.30 -8.05 5.91
CA VAL A 99 12.09 -8.88 5.93
C VAL A 99 11.83 -9.53 4.58
N SER A 100 11.52 -10.82 4.63
CA SER A 100 11.12 -11.64 3.50
C SER A 100 9.82 -12.40 3.82
N PHE A 101 9.05 -12.75 2.80
CA PHE A 101 7.79 -13.48 2.94
C PHE A 101 7.89 -14.87 2.32
N ALA A 102 7.16 -15.84 2.88
CA ALA A 102 7.12 -17.20 2.35
C ALA A 102 6.40 -17.21 0.99
N TRP A 103 7.05 -17.74 -0.05
CA TRP A 103 6.48 -17.83 -1.39
C TRP A 103 5.19 -18.65 -1.41
N GLU A 104 5.13 -19.74 -0.65
CA GLU A 104 3.98 -20.67 -0.70
C GLU A 104 2.68 -20.03 -0.19
N ASP A 105 2.81 -19.07 0.73
CA ASP A 105 1.68 -18.31 1.27
C ASP A 105 1.27 -17.17 0.32
N PHE A 106 2.23 -16.68 -0.46
CA PHE A 106 2.11 -15.53 -1.35
C PHE A 106 1.61 -15.88 -2.76
N GLU A 107 2.12 -16.97 -3.33
CA GLU A 107 1.86 -17.45 -4.70
C GLU A 107 0.36 -17.53 -5.05
N PRO A 108 -0.54 -18.02 -4.17
CA PRO A 108 -1.96 -18.11 -4.49
C PRO A 108 -2.64 -16.76 -4.79
N TRP A 109 -2.01 -15.64 -4.43
CA TRP A 109 -2.54 -14.29 -4.69
C TRP A 109 -2.03 -13.67 -5.98
N ILE A 110 -0.99 -14.24 -6.58
CA ILE A 110 -0.54 -13.83 -7.91
C ILE A 110 -1.51 -14.46 -8.90
N PRO A 111 -2.16 -13.67 -9.79
CA PRO A 111 -2.94 -14.23 -10.87
C PRO A 111 -2.03 -15.17 -11.65
N ASN A 112 -2.40 -16.45 -11.70
CA ASN A 112 -1.75 -17.39 -12.60
C ASN A 112 -1.78 -16.76 -13.99
N SER A 113 -0.62 -16.44 -14.55
CA SER A 113 -0.50 -16.33 -15.99
C SER A 113 -1.01 -17.67 -16.53
N VAL A 114 -2.20 -17.64 -17.12
CA VAL A 114 -2.78 -18.76 -17.86
C VAL A 114 -1.66 -19.36 -18.74
N PRO A 115 -1.55 -20.70 -18.83
CA PRO A 115 -0.38 -21.32 -19.42
C PRO A 115 -0.19 -20.85 -20.87
N ILE A 116 1.06 -20.70 -21.26
CA ILE A 116 1.48 -20.52 -22.64
C ILE A 116 0.88 -21.66 -23.46
N ALA A 117 -0.15 -21.36 -24.25
CA ALA A 117 -0.64 -22.20 -25.32
C ALA A 117 -1.19 -21.30 -26.43
N ASP A 118 -0.33 -21.11 -27.43
CA ASP A 118 -0.57 -20.81 -28.85
C ASP A 118 -1.60 -19.77 -29.29
N GLU A 119 -1.14 -18.96 -30.24
CA GLU A 119 -1.91 -18.08 -31.11
C GLU A 119 -3.26 -18.68 -31.55
N VAL A 120 -4.38 -18.03 -31.22
CA VAL A 120 -5.46 -17.81 -32.19
C VAL A 120 -6.17 -16.49 -31.86
N GLY A 121 -6.25 -15.61 -32.85
CA GLY A 121 -6.85 -14.29 -32.73
C GLY A 121 -8.28 -14.29 -32.20
N ALA A 122 -8.55 -13.34 -31.31
CA ALA A 122 -9.89 -12.89 -31.00
C ALA A 122 -9.89 -11.36 -30.87
N SER A 123 -10.78 -10.74 -31.63
CA SER A 123 -10.99 -9.31 -31.79
C SER A 123 -11.33 -8.60 -30.48
N LEU A 124 -10.79 -7.38 -30.32
CA LEU A 124 -11.12 -6.48 -29.21
C LEU A 124 -12.62 -6.08 -29.26
N PRO A 125 -13.40 -6.24 -28.18
CA PRO A 125 -14.67 -5.55 -28.06
C PRO A 125 -14.42 -4.05 -27.84
N LYS A 126 -15.14 -3.23 -28.61
CA LYS A 126 -15.22 -1.78 -28.46
C LYS A 126 -15.90 -1.42 -27.13
N GLY A 127 -15.24 -0.58 -26.33
CA GLY A 127 -15.93 0.38 -25.46
C GLY A 127 -15.71 0.22 -23.96
N GLY A 128 -15.07 1.23 -23.36
CA GLY A 128 -15.00 1.48 -21.92
C GLY A 128 -13.71 2.22 -21.56
N ARG A 129 -13.80 3.49 -21.11
CA ARG A 129 -12.64 4.22 -20.55
C ARG A 129 -12.11 3.40 -19.36
N PRO A 130 -10.79 3.16 -19.24
CA PRO A 130 -10.24 2.43 -18.10
C PRO A 130 -10.74 3.03 -16.78
N PRO A 131 -11.06 2.20 -15.77
CA PRO A 131 -11.51 2.67 -14.48
C PRO A 131 -10.45 3.62 -13.90
N ALA A 132 -10.92 4.77 -13.40
CA ALA A 132 -10.04 5.81 -12.88
C ALA A 132 -9.62 5.46 -11.44
N ASP A 133 -8.78 4.42 -11.32
CA ASP A 133 -8.25 3.87 -10.06
C ASP A 133 -7.46 4.92 -9.25
N TRP A 134 -7.05 6.02 -9.88
CA TRP A 134 -6.35 7.14 -9.24
C TRP A 134 -7.27 8.09 -8.44
N TRP A 135 -8.60 7.91 -8.48
CA TRP A 135 -9.51 8.76 -7.70
C TRP A 135 -9.35 8.58 -6.18
N ASP A 136 -9.15 7.35 -5.74
CA ASP A 136 -9.00 7.07 -4.31
C ASP A 136 -7.66 7.61 -3.79
N ASP A 137 -6.60 7.45 -4.58
CA ASP A 137 -5.28 8.06 -4.31
C ASP A 137 -5.37 9.60 -4.21
N LEU A 138 -6.14 10.24 -5.11
CA LEU A 138 -6.38 11.68 -5.05
C LEU A 138 -7.04 12.07 -3.73
N TRP A 139 -8.07 11.33 -3.30
CA TRP A 139 -8.77 11.62 -2.06
C TRP A 139 -7.89 11.41 -0.83
N ILE A 140 -7.13 10.32 -0.79
CA ILE A 140 -6.19 10.03 0.29
C ILE A 140 -5.18 11.17 0.42
N GLU A 141 -4.61 11.64 -0.70
CA GLU A 141 -3.64 12.72 -0.67
C GLU A 141 -4.25 14.04 -0.18
N MET A 142 -5.44 14.40 -0.67
CA MET A 142 -6.10 15.64 -0.23
C MET A 142 -6.41 15.59 1.27
N CYS A 143 -6.90 14.46 1.79
CA CYS A 143 -7.13 14.27 3.22
C CYS A 143 -5.82 14.36 4.03
N ARG A 144 -4.74 13.75 3.54
CA ARG A 144 -3.42 13.80 4.18
C ARG A 144 -2.88 15.23 4.26
N GLN A 145 -2.98 16.01 3.18
CA GLN A 145 -2.51 17.39 3.16
C GLN A 145 -3.35 18.31 4.06
N LEU A 146 -4.67 18.12 4.07
CA LEU A 146 -5.59 18.87 4.94
C LEU A 146 -5.33 18.56 6.43
N TYR A 147 -5.21 17.28 6.78
CA TYR A 147 -4.95 16.85 8.16
C TYR A 147 -3.56 17.29 8.63
N GLY A 148 -2.55 17.18 7.78
CA GLY A 148 -1.17 17.58 8.09
C GLY A 148 -0.92 19.09 8.07
N GLY A 149 -1.92 19.91 7.74
CA GLY A 149 -1.78 21.37 7.64
C GLY A 149 -0.92 21.86 6.47
N HIS A 150 -0.60 20.99 5.51
CA HIS A 150 0.12 21.35 4.27
C HIS A 150 -0.80 22.00 3.23
N LEU A 151 -2.10 21.70 3.30
CA LEU A 151 -3.14 22.37 2.55
C LEU A 151 -4.08 23.06 3.54
N ILE A 152 -4.04 24.38 3.56
CA ILE A 152 -4.96 25.23 4.33
C ILE A 152 -5.76 26.02 3.29
N PRO A 153 -6.90 25.49 2.82
CA PRO A 153 -7.64 26.12 1.74
C PRO A 153 -8.46 27.28 2.29
N ASP A 154 -8.29 28.47 1.70
CA ASP A 154 -9.11 29.65 2.00
C ASP A 154 -10.35 29.71 1.11
N ARG A 155 -10.34 28.98 -0.01
CA ARG A 155 -11.45 28.86 -0.96
C ARG A 155 -11.42 27.51 -1.70
N GLN A 156 -12.55 27.13 -2.30
CA GLN A 156 -12.64 25.92 -3.14
C GLN A 156 -11.55 25.85 -4.22
N GLY A 157 -11.17 26.98 -4.80
CA GLY A 157 -10.15 27.06 -5.86
C GLY A 157 -8.77 26.55 -5.42
N ASP A 158 -8.45 26.61 -4.13
CA ASP A 158 -7.17 26.12 -3.63
C ASP A 158 -7.14 24.58 -3.57
N ILE A 159 -8.29 23.97 -3.29
CA ILE A 159 -8.48 22.51 -3.40
C ILE A 159 -8.42 22.08 -4.87
N GLU A 160 -9.08 22.80 -5.78
CA GLU A 160 -9.03 22.49 -7.23
C GLU A 160 -7.59 22.56 -7.74
N LYS A 161 -6.81 23.57 -7.33
CA LYS A 161 -5.41 23.71 -7.68
C LYS A 161 -4.54 22.59 -7.10
N ALA A 162 -4.76 22.20 -5.85
CA ALA A 162 -4.04 21.09 -5.21
C ALA A 162 -4.30 19.75 -5.92
N MET A 163 -5.57 19.48 -6.27
CA MET A 163 -5.95 18.28 -7.02
C MET A 163 -5.29 18.24 -8.40
N LEU A 164 -5.35 19.34 -9.16
CA LEU A 164 -4.73 19.43 -10.49
C LEU A 164 -3.21 19.31 -10.41
N SER A 165 -2.57 19.94 -9.42
CA SER A 165 -1.13 19.85 -9.22
C SER A 165 -0.69 18.41 -8.94
N TRP A 166 -1.44 17.68 -8.12
CA TRP A 166 -1.15 16.28 -7.81
C TRP A 166 -1.39 15.35 -9.01
N LEU A 167 -2.41 15.61 -9.83
CA LEU A 167 -2.65 14.83 -11.04
C LEU A 167 -1.58 15.07 -12.10
N ALA A 168 -1.10 16.31 -12.23
CA ALA A 168 -0.04 16.67 -13.15
C ALA A 168 1.29 15.94 -12.84
N THR A 169 1.61 15.70 -11.56
CA THR A 169 2.83 14.93 -11.20
C THR A 169 2.73 13.45 -11.55
N ARG A 170 1.51 12.92 -11.74
CA ARG A 170 1.25 11.52 -12.11
C ARG A 170 0.94 11.34 -13.61
N GLY A 171 0.93 12.41 -14.39
CA GLY A 171 0.60 12.38 -15.81
C GLY A 171 -0.90 12.13 -16.10
N GLU A 172 -1.75 12.25 -15.08
CA GLU A 172 -3.19 12.06 -15.20
C GLU A 172 -3.85 13.37 -15.65
N ASN A 173 -4.70 13.30 -16.68
CA ASN A 173 -5.31 14.50 -17.27
C ASN A 173 -6.85 14.40 -17.36
N PRO A 174 -7.56 14.37 -16.22
CA PRO A 174 -9.02 14.43 -16.20
C PRO A 174 -9.54 15.83 -16.55
N SER A 175 -10.82 15.91 -16.93
CA SER A 175 -11.41 17.21 -17.26
C SER A 175 -11.46 18.11 -16.02
N THR A 176 -11.18 19.40 -16.21
CA THR A 176 -11.23 20.42 -15.16
C THR A 176 -12.61 20.49 -14.50
N SER A 177 -13.69 20.28 -15.26
CA SER A 177 -15.06 20.17 -14.73
C SER A 177 -15.23 19.02 -13.72
N THR A 178 -14.60 17.88 -13.97
CA THR A 178 -14.67 16.68 -13.11
C THR A 178 -13.91 16.89 -11.80
N ILE A 179 -12.80 17.63 -11.85
CA ILE A 179 -12.02 18.02 -10.66
C ILE A 179 -12.74 19.07 -9.84
N ARG A 180 -13.30 20.09 -10.49
CA ARG A 180 -14.07 21.14 -9.82
C ARG A 180 -15.24 20.59 -9.01
N GLU A 181 -15.97 19.62 -9.56
CA GLU A 181 -17.10 19.01 -8.83
C GLU A 181 -16.64 18.31 -7.53
N ARG A 182 -15.49 17.65 -7.58
CA ARG A 182 -14.90 16.96 -6.43
C ARG A 182 -14.32 17.95 -5.41
N ALA A 183 -13.57 18.94 -5.87
CA ALA A 183 -13.07 20.02 -5.03
C ALA A 183 -14.21 20.70 -4.25
N ARG A 184 -15.36 20.92 -4.90
CA ARG A 184 -16.58 21.45 -4.25
C ARG A 184 -17.12 20.52 -3.16
N LYS A 185 -17.21 19.21 -3.42
CA LYS A 185 -17.68 18.23 -2.41
C LYS A 185 -16.79 18.24 -1.17
N LEU A 186 -15.47 18.26 -1.37
CA LEU A 186 -14.52 18.31 -0.27
C LEU A 186 -14.58 19.65 0.48
N TRP A 187 -14.66 20.77 -0.24
CA TRP A 187 -14.83 22.11 0.34
C TRP A 187 -16.02 22.18 1.29
N HIS A 188 -17.20 21.73 0.85
CA HIS A 188 -18.39 21.72 1.71
C HIS A 188 -18.27 20.80 2.92
N ALA A 189 -17.54 19.68 2.80
CA ALA A 189 -17.32 18.77 3.90
C ALA A 189 -16.43 19.39 5.00
N ILE A 190 -15.44 20.20 4.63
CA ILE A 190 -14.50 20.82 5.59
C ILE A 190 -14.95 22.22 6.08
N LYS A 191 -15.85 22.89 5.34
CA LYS A 191 -16.47 24.19 5.70
C LYS A 191 -18.00 24.11 5.64
N PRO A 192 -18.65 23.37 6.54
CA PRO A 192 -20.10 23.27 6.57
C PRO A 192 -20.71 24.63 6.97
N GLY A 193 -21.17 25.42 5.98
CA GLY A 193 -21.87 26.70 6.23
C GLY A 193 -21.49 27.84 5.30
N GLU A 194 -20.35 27.77 4.61
CA GLU A 194 -19.96 28.73 3.58
C GLU A 194 -20.54 28.28 2.23
N LYS A 195 -21.62 28.95 1.80
CA LYS A 195 -22.21 28.81 0.46
C LYS A 195 -21.58 29.78 -0.51
#